data_AF-A0A6H5L093-F1
#
_entry.id   AF-A0A6H5L093-F1
#
_cell.length_a   1.000
_cell.length_b   1.000
_cell.length_c   1.000
_cell.angle_alpha   90.00
_cell.angle_beta   90.00
_cell.angle_gamma   90.00
#
_symmetry.space_group_name_H-M   'P 1'
#
loop_
_entity.id
_entity.type
_entity.pdbx_description
1 polymer ?
#
loop_
_entity_poly.entity_id
_entity_poly.type
_entity_poly.pdbx_seq_one_letter_code
_entity_poly.pdbx_strand_id
1 'polypeptide(L)'
;MEIGATVPQVHCPSADGAGMPPHSWSQLDAEKFMVRQGPNYSKNKRKGRNAGGSFYEARAMDWYRCTGKVDGVAKLAAAEGLPEAKFSHPSVPSLLVVNVQLPMESPQAFKGAKLDGPTLHGVFYFTLREETAKALQDLDSAEPSVRLLAEYFRRAESEPEMRTRFKAIAVVNNQEVINMARLIAPFNGKPVLITESGTLMRGTRRPGAEEEGAPGSVAGAEGDSGGSNGGRSSSSGGSSFGADEFMELDIHVRRWNFMARKGLSKLTPKFGLINVSVAFLVEGREDSELPEQILGCATVNCFDTTKAREVNV
;
A
#
# COMPACT_ATOMS: atom_id res chain seq x y z
N MET A 1 7.78 -20.05 -4.03
CA MET A 1 7.72 -18.90 -4.96
C MET A 1 6.26 -18.79 -5.33
N GLU A 2 5.57 -17.74 -4.89
CA GLU A 2 4.26 -17.43 -5.46
C GLU A 2 4.48 -17.20 -6.97
N ILE A 3 3.68 -17.84 -7.80
CA ILE A 3 3.86 -17.86 -9.26
C ILE A 3 3.81 -16.41 -9.77
N GLY A 4 4.79 -15.99 -10.59
CA GLY A 4 4.77 -14.71 -11.32
C GLY A 4 5.55 -13.54 -10.71
N ALA A 5 5.89 -13.55 -9.43
CA ALA A 5 6.64 -12.44 -8.82
C ALA A 5 8.09 -12.33 -9.33
N THR A 6 8.50 -11.13 -9.71
CA THR A 6 9.81 -10.82 -10.31
C THR A 6 10.93 -10.66 -9.29
N VAL A 7 10.63 -10.41 -8.01
CA VAL A 7 11.64 -10.31 -6.94
C VAL A 7 11.52 -11.47 -5.94
N PRO A 8 12.59 -12.24 -5.72
CA PRO A 8 12.57 -13.37 -4.81
C PRO A 8 12.39 -12.94 -3.36
N GLN A 9 11.49 -13.63 -2.66
CA GLN A 9 11.40 -13.57 -1.20
C GLN A 9 12.53 -14.40 -0.57
N VAL A 10 13.14 -13.88 0.46
CA VAL A 10 14.16 -14.56 1.27
C VAL A 10 13.81 -14.44 2.75
N HIS A 11 14.35 -15.34 3.57
CA HIS A 11 14.22 -15.24 5.03
C HIS A 11 15.17 -14.17 5.55
N CYS A 12 14.66 -13.27 6.40
CA CYS A 12 15.45 -12.16 6.93
C CYS A 12 16.24 -12.60 8.17
N PRO A 13 17.59 -12.66 8.12
CA PRO A 13 18.41 -13.04 9.27
C PRO A 13 18.54 -11.90 10.29
N SER A 14 18.25 -10.65 9.91
CA SER A 14 18.40 -9.46 10.77
C SER A 14 17.44 -8.34 10.38
N ALA A 15 16.98 -7.54 11.37
CA ALA A 15 16.00 -6.48 11.14
C ALA A 15 16.46 -5.32 10.22
N ASP A 16 17.76 -5.24 9.92
CA ASP A 16 18.38 -4.25 9.03
C ASP A 16 18.62 -4.77 7.59
N GLY A 17 18.34 -6.05 7.33
CA GLY A 17 18.56 -6.70 6.04
C GLY A 17 20.05 -6.97 5.73
N ALA A 18 20.93 -6.92 6.73
CA ALA A 18 22.35 -7.22 6.55
C ALA A 18 22.55 -8.67 6.08
N GLY A 19 23.41 -8.86 5.08
CA GLY A 19 23.73 -10.18 4.52
C GLY A 19 22.65 -10.78 3.60
N MET A 20 21.60 -10.03 3.27
CA MET A 20 20.55 -10.49 2.36
C MET A 20 21.06 -10.61 0.92
N PRO A 21 20.62 -11.64 0.16
CA PRO A 21 20.90 -11.72 -1.27
C PRO A 21 20.45 -10.43 -1.98
N PRO A 22 21.27 -9.85 -2.86
CA PRO A 22 20.87 -8.68 -3.63
C PRO A 22 19.65 -8.94 -4.50
N HIS A 23 18.87 -7.88 -4.75
CA HIS A 23 17.62 -7.96 -5.51
C HIS A 23 16.66 -9.00 -4.90
N SER A 24 16.36 -8.83 -3.62
CA SER A 24 15.44 -9.68 -2.88
C SER A 24 14.58 -8.86 -1.93
N TRP A 25 13.54 -9.46 -1.38
CA TRP A 25 12.75 -8.87 -0.31
C TRP A 25 12.46 -9.88 0.80
N SER A 26 12.05 -9.40 1.97
CA SER A 26 11.67 -10.25 3.08
C SER A 26 10.53 -9.69 3.92
N GLN A 27 9.86 -10.57 4.66
CA GLN A 27 8.93 -10.16 5.71
C GLN A 27 9.65 -9.28 6.74
N LEU A 28 8.87 -8.38 7.33
CA LEU A 28 9.34 -7.46 8.34
C LEU A 28 8.30 -7.35 9.46
N ASP A 29 8.78 -7.31 10.69
CA ASP A 29 7.94 -6.97 11.83
C ASP A 29 7.61 -5.47 11.82
N ALA A 30 6.31 -5.18 11.81
CA ALA A 30 5.79 -3.83 11.81
C ALA A 30 6.20 -3.02 13.05
N GLU A 31 6.58 -3.67 14.17
CA GLU A 31 7.11 -3.01 15.36
C GLU A 31 8.37 -2.18 15.11
N LYS A 32 9.07 -2.41 13.98
CA LYS A 32 10.19 -1.57 13.54
C LYS A 32 9.79 -0.09 13.38
N PHE A 33 8.53 0.19 13.07
CA PHE A 33 8.06 1.53 12.76
C PHE A 33 7.47 2.24 13.99
N MET A 34 7.70 3.56 14.05
CA MET A 34 7.18 4.43 15.10
C MET A 34 5.96 5.19 14.58
N VAL A 35 4.80 4.90 15.15
CA VAL A 35 3.48 5.42 14.73
C VAL A 35 2.91 6.37 15.78
N ARG A 36 1.98 7.24 15.39
CA ARG A 36 1.37 8.22 16.30
C ARG A 36 0.64 7.53 17.44
N GLN A 37 0.81 8.10 18.63
CA GLN A 37 0.20 7.59 19.86
C GLN A 37 -0.75 8.64 20.42
N GLY A 38 -1.97 8.23 20.71
CA GLY A 38 -2.92 9.01 21.49
C GLY A 38 -2.69 8.83 23.00
N PRO A 39 -3.44 9.57 23.84
CA PRO A 39 -4.22 10.75 23.47
C PRO A 39 -3.33 12.01 23.30
N ASN A 40 -3.91 13.10 22.80
CA ASN A 40 -3.33 14.43 22.62
C ASN A 40 -2.11 14.51 21.68
N TYR A 41 -2.05 13.69 20.62
CA TYR A 41 -0.92 13.71 19.68
C TYR A 41 -0.68 15.09 19.07
N SER A 42 -1.76 15.85 18.80
CA SER A 42 -1.67 17.21 18.26
C SER A 42 -0.81 18.15 19.12
N LYS A 43 -0.77 17.92 20.44
CA LYS A 43 0.01 18.67 21.43
C LYS A 43 1.37 18.05 21.73
N ASN A 44 1.41 16.75 22.04
CA ASN A 44 2.62 16.08 22.54
C ASN A 44 3.52 15.49 21.45
N LYS A 45 3.00 15.32 20.22
CA LYS A 45 3.68 14.71 19.07
C LYS A 45 4.29 13.33 19.37
N ARG A 46 3.72 12.59 20.33
CA ARG A 46 4.27 11.31 20.79
C ARG A 46 4.15 10.22 19.73
N LYS A 47 5.26 9.57 19.41
CA LYS A 47 5.29 8.35 18.61
C LYS A 47 5.83 7.19 19.43
N GLY A 48 5.32 6.00 19.16
CA GLY A 48 5.67 4.76 19.87
C GLY A 48 5.71 3.59 18.90
N ARG A 49 6.20 2.44 19.37
CA ARG A 49 6.26 1.21 18.58
C ARG A 49 4.86 0.80 18.13
N ASN A 50 4.78 0.27 16.91
CA ASN A 50 3.55 -0.31 16.38
C ASN A 50 3.25 -1.69 17.00
N ALA A 51 2.69 -1.71 18.21
CA ALA A 51 2.43 -2.94 18.95
C ALA A 51 1.29 -3.81 18.36
N GLY A 52 0.39 -3.24 17.55
CA GLY A 52 -0.73 -3.96 16.95
C GLY A 52 -0.39 -4.86 15.75
N GLY A 53 0.88 -4.90 15.32
CA GLY A 53 1.27 -5.58 14.07
C GLY A 53 0.75 -4.86 12.82
N SER A 54 0.81 -5.51 11.66
CA SER A 54 0.29 -4.96 10.39
C SER A 54 -1.07 -5.54 10.01
N PHE A 55 -1.97 -4.74 9.40
CA PHE A 55 -3.27 -5.23 8.93
C PHE A 55 -3.20 -6.26 7.80
N TYR A 56 -2.19 -6.09 6.94
CA TYR A 56 -1.91 -6.95 5.81
C TYR A 56 -0.49 -7.51 5.91
N GLU A 57 -0.29 -8.65 5.27
CA GLU A 57 1.01 -9.32 5.13
C GLU A 57 1.53 -9.16 3.70
N ALA A 58 2.80 -8.81 3.52
CA ALA A 58 3.42 -8.77 2.19
C ALA A 58 3.51 -10.18 1.61
N ARG A 59 3.13 -10.40 0.36
CA ARG A 59 3.10 -11.72 -0.27
C ARG A 59 4.00 -11.83 -1.49
N ALA A 60 4.05 -10.77 -2.27
CA ALA A 60 4.90 -10.67 -3.44
C ALA A 60 5.39 -9.24 -3.63
N MET A 61 6.41 -9.11 -4.48
CA MET A 61 6.90 -7.83 -4.95
C MET A 61 7.30 -7.94 -6.41
N ASP A 62 6.89 -6.94 -7.20
CA ASP A 62 7.30 -6.80 -8.58
C ASP A 62 8.04 -5.52 -8.86
N TRP A 63 8.94 -5.59 -9.85
CA TRP A 63 9.58 -4.40 -10.40
C TRP A 63 9.48 -4.36 -11.90
N TYR A 64 8.88 -3.30 -12.41
CA TYR A 64 8.73 -3.06 -13.84
C TYR A 64 9.49 -1.83 -14.28
N ARG A 65 10.08 -1.92 -15.46
CA ARG A 65 10.63 -0.78 -16.19
C ARG A 65 9.73 -0.49 -17.38
N CYS A 66 9.19 0.72 -17.42
CA CYS A 66 8.27 1.16 -18.46
C CYS A 66 8.79 2.46 -19.10
N THR A 67 8.44 2.71 -20.35
CA THR A 67 8.78 3.94 -21.09
C THR A 67 8.01 5.17 -20.57
N GLY A 68 6.87 4.93 -19.92
CA GLY A 68 5.99 5.90 -19.27
C GLY A 68 5.52 5.41 -17.91
N LYS A 69 4.70 6.21 -17.24
CA LYS A 69 3.98 5.82 -16.04
C LYS A 69 2.84 4.85 -16.39
N VAL A 70 2.64 3.82 -15.58
CA VAL A 70 1.55 2.86 -15.73
C VAL A 70 0.71 2.85 -14.45
N ASP A 71 -0.51 3.35 -14.56
CA ASP A 71 -1.54 3.26 -13.52
C ASP A 71 -2.26 1.91 -13.71
N GLY A 72 -2.52 1.18 -12.63
CA GLY A 72 -3.23 -0.09 -12.72
C GLY A 72 -2.32 -1.23 -13.14
N VAL A 73 -1.04 -1.16 -12.74
CA VAL A 73 0.00 -2.10 -13.14
C VAL A 73 -0.30 -3.52 -12.64
N ALA A 74 -1.13 -3.66 -11.60
CA ALA A 74 -1.57 -4.96 -11.12
C ALA A 74 -2.31 -5.76 -12.20
N LYS A 75 -2.94 -5.11 -13.18
CA LYS A 75 -3.60 -5.81 -14.30
C LYS A 75 -2.61 -6.58 -15.16
N LEU A 76 -1.36 -6.12 -15.26
CA LEU A 76 -0.29 -6.85 -15.95
C LEU A 76 0.06 -8.13 -15.19
N ALA A 77 0.15 -8.05 -13.86
CA ALA A 77 0.40 -9.21 -12.99
C ALA A 77 -0.82 -10.14 -12.86
N ALA A 78 -2.05 -9.63 -13.01
CA ALA A 78 -3.28 -10.42 -12.93
C ALA A 78 -3.33 -11.55 -13.97
N ALA A 79 -2.82 -11.32 -15.18
CA ALA A 79 -2.71 -12.35 -16.20
C ALA A 79 -1.75 -13.49 -15.83
N GLU A 80 -0.79 -13.23 -14.92
CA GLU A 80 0.24 -14.18 -14.50
C GLU A 80 -0.09 -14.85 -13.15
N GLY A 81 -1.13 -14.35 -12.47
CA GLY A 81 -1.60 -14.82 -11.17
C GLY A 81 -1.22 -13.89 -10.03
N LEU A 82 -2.20 -13.17 -9.48
CA LEU A 82 -2.01 -12.38 -8.25
C LEU A 82 -2.04 -13.27 -7.00
N PRO A 83 -1.34 -12.87 -5.91
CA PRO A 83 -1.36 -13.61 -4.65
C PRO A 83 -2.78 -13.92 -4.16
N GLU A 84 -2.95 -15.11 -3.61
CA GLU A 84 -4.23 -15.55 -3.05
C GLU A 84 -4.39 -15.07 -1.61
N ALA A 85 -5.42 -14.25 -1.39
CA ALA A 85 -5.81 -13.87 -0.04
C ALA A 85 -6.62 -15.01 0.59
N LYS A 86 -6.13 -15.51 1.74
CA LYS A 86 -6.84 -16.55 2.51
C LYS A 86 -8.07 -16.02 3.26
N PHE A 87 -8.13 -14.71 3.45
CA PHE A 87 -9.16 -14.04 4.25
C PHE A 87 -9.70 -12.84 3.48
N SER A 88 -10.98 -12.53 3.71
CA SER A 88 -11.68 -11.41 3.07
C SER A 88 -12.68 -10.79 4.04
N HIS A 89 -13.00 -9.51 3.84
CA HIS A 89 -14.06 -8.82 4.57
C HIS A 89 -14.67 -7.73 3.67
N PRO A 90 -15.99 -7.51 3.64
CA PRO A 90 -16.61 -6.55 2.71
C PRO A 90 -16.19 -5.09 2.92
N SER A 91 -15.65 -4.73 4.10
CA SER A 91 -15.23 -3.35 4.39
C SER A 91 -13.84 -2.98 3.86
N VAL A 92 -13.01 -3.95 3.48
CA VAL A 92 -11.62 -3.71 3.05
C VAL A 92 -11.23 -4.68 1.93
N PRO A 93 -10.29 -4.35 1.03
CA PRO A 93 -9.87 -5.29 0.00
C PRO A 93 -9.18 -6.53 0.60
N SER A 94 -9.38 -7.72 0.02
CA SER A 94 -8.64 -8.93 0.44
C SER A 94 -7.18 -8.89 -0.02
N LEU A 95 -6.93 -8.28 -1.17
CA LEU A 95 -5.63 -7.98 -1.74
C LEU A 95 -5.46 -6.47 -1.92
N LEU A 96 -4.44 -5.91 -1.27
CA LEU A 96 -4.01 -4.53 -1.50
C LEU A 96 -2.73 -4.53 -2.35
N VAL A 97 -2.75 -3.75 -3.43
CA VAL A 97 -1.58 -3.51 -4.26
C VAL A 97 -1.11 -2.07 -4.05
N VAL A 98 0.18 -1.87 -3.83
CA VAL A 98 0.77 -0.53 -3.78
C VAL A 98 1.84 -0.42 -4.87
N ASN A 99 1.61 0.46 -5.84
CA ASN A 99 2.49 0.69 -6.99
C ASN A 99 3.26 2.01 -6.82
N VAL A 100 4.54 1.93 -6.47
CA VAL A 100 5.41 3.09 -6.34
C VAL A 100 6.05 3.43 -7.68
N GLN A 101 5.62 4.53 -8.30
CA GLN A 101 6.06 4.95 -9.63
C GLN A 101 7.22 5.96 -9.52
N LEU A 102 8.45 5.47 -9.73
CA LEU A 102 9.69 6.21 -9.54
C LEU A 102 10.20 6.76 -10.89
N PRO A 103 10.39 8.09 -11.05
CA PRO A 103 11.01 8.64 -12.25
C PRO A 103 12.46 8.18 -12.36
N MET A 104 12.85 7.70 -13.54
CA MET A 104 14.24 7.31 -13.84
C MET A 104 15.09 8.47 -14.36
N GLU A 105 14.44 9.57 -14.71
CA GLU A 105 15.08 10.81 -15.15
C GLU A 105 15.41 11.74 -13.98
N SER A 106 16.35 12.67 -14.20
CA SER A 106 16.62 13.74 -13.24
C SER A 106 15.46 14.74 -13.20
N PRO A 107 15.06 15.24 -12.01
CA PRO A 107 13.94 16.17 -11.91
C PRO A 107 14.27 17.51 -12.57
N GLN A 108 13.31 18.00 -13.36
CA GLN A 108 13.36 19.32 -13.97
C GLN A 108 12.77 20.40 -13.04
N ALA A 109 13.32 21.61 -13.09
CA ALA A 109 13.00 22.72 -12.18
C ALA A 109 12.11 23.82 -12.79
N PHE A 110 11.68 23.68 -14.05
CA PHE A 110 10.88 24.69 -14.75
C PHE A 110 9.37 24.39 -14.65
N LYS A 111 8.53 25.44 -14.73
CA LYS A 111 7.07 25.32 -14.79
C LYS A 111 6.67 24.56 -16.06
N GLY A 112 5.87 23.51 -15.92
CA GLY A 112 5.42 22.68 -17.04
C GLY A 112 6.33 21.50 -17.38
N ALA A 113 7.21 21.09 -16.46
CA ALA A 113 7.95 19.84 -16.58
C ALA A 113 7.00 18.66 -16.86
N LYS A 114 7.40 17.76 -17.75
CA LYS A 114 6.61 16.56 -18.07
C LYS A 114 6.35 15.75 -16.80
N LEU A 115 5.09 15.33 -16.63
CA LEU A 115 4.66 14.45 -15.54
C LEU A 115 4.72 12.97 -15.92
N ASP A 116 5.30 12.67 -17.08
CA ASP A 116 5.42 11.33 -17.63
C ASP A 116 6.76 11.15 -18.35
N GLY A 117 7.25 9.91 -18.37
CA GLY A 117 8.54 9.50 -18.91
C GLY A 117 8.99 8.16 -18.33
N PRO A 118 10.23 7.72 -18.58
CA PRO A 118 10.74 6.42 -18.15
C PRO A 118 10.54 6.20 -16.65
N THR A 119 9.86 5.11 -16.29
CA THR A 119 9.39 4.86 -14.91
C THR A 119 9.82 3.48 -14.46
N LEU A 120 10.32 3.45 -13.23
CA LEU A 120 10.53 2.23 -12.49
C LEU A 120 9.35 2.06 -11.52
N HIS A 121 8.62 0.97 -11.64
CA HIS A 121 7.51 0.61 -10.76
C HIS A 121 8.02 -0.35 -9.69
N GLY A 122 7.84 -0.02 -8.42
CA GLY A 122 8.00 -0.96 -7.31
C GLY A 122 6.62 -1.33 -6.78
N VAL A 123 6.18 -2.56 -7.03
CA VAL A 123 4.80 -3.02 -6.77
C VAL A 123 4.82 -3.97 -5.59
N PHE A 124 4.02 -3.68 -4.58
CA PHE A 124 3.92 -4.46 -3.35
C PHE A 124 2.53 -5.09 -3.29
N TYR A 125 2.47 -6.41 -3.07
CA TYR A 125 1.22 -7.14 -2.94
C TYR A 125 1.03 -7.56 -1.49
N PHE A 126 -0.06 -7.12 -0.88
CA PHE A 126 -0.37 -7.38 0.52
C PHE A 126 -1.71 -8.08 0.67
N THR A 127 -1.76 -9.21 1.37
CA THR A 127 -3.01 -9.94 1.64
C THR A 127 -3.50 -9.69 3.06
N LEU A 128 -4.82 -9.60 3.23
CA LEU A 128 -5.46 -9.39 4.53
C LEU A 128 -5.07 -10.51 5.53
N ARG A 129 -4.72 -10.12 6.77
CA ARG A 129 -4.45 -11.09 7.84
C ARG A 129 -5.72 -11.60 8.49
N GLU A 130 -5.65 -12.81 9.05
CA GLU A 130 -6.75 -13.44 9.77
C GLU A 130 -7.25 -12.58 10.94
N GLU A 131 -6.32 -12.06 11.75
CA GLU A 131 -6.62 -11.26 12.93
C GLU A 131 -7.35 -9.97 12.55
N THR A 132 -6.98 -9.40 11.39
CA THR A 132 -7.64 -8.20 10.86
C THR A 132 -9.03 -8.52 10.36
N ALA A 133 -9.21 -9.61 9.61
CA ALA A 133 -10.53 -10.06 9.15
C ALA A 133 -11.48 -10.38 10.32
N LYS A 134 -10.94 -10.92 11.43
CA LYS A 134 -11.67 -11.15 12.69
C LYS A 134 -12.04 -9.85 13.39
N ALA A 135 -11.10 -8.90 13.51
CA ALA A 135 -11.35 -7.61 14.14
C ALA A 135 -12.37 -6.74 13.39
N LEU A 136 -12.50 -6.93 12.07
CA LEU A 136 -13.48 -6.22 11.23
C LEU A 136 -14.93 -6.72 11.39
N GLN A 137 -15.15 -7.90 11.99
CA GLN A 137 -16.50 -8.47 12.15
C GLN A 137 -17.41 -7.64 13.06
N ASP A 138 -16.82 -6.95 14.04
CA ASP A 138 -17.53 -6.08 14.98
C ASP A 138 -16.78 -4.76 15.11
N LEU A 139 -17.14 -3.81 14.25
CA LEU A 139 -16.53 -2.47 14.26
C LEU A 139 -16.89 -1.66 15.52
N ASP A 140 -17.98 -1.97 16.22
CA ASP A 140 -18.40 -1.20 17.39
C ASP A 140 -17.46 -1.44 18.58
N SER A 141 -16.94 -2.66 18.72
CA SER A 141 -15.94 -3.03 19.73
C SER A 141 -14.48 -2.97 19.25
N ALA A 142 -14.26 -2.72 17.95
CA ALA A 142 -12.92 -2.73 17.37
C ALA A 142 -12.03 -1.55 17.81
N GLU A 143 -10.72 -1.81 17.83
CA GLU A 143 -9.69 -0.81 18.07
C GLU A 143 -9.83 0.41 17.14
N PRO A 144 -9.46 1.62 17.59
CA PRO A 144 -9.46 2.84 16.78
C PRO A 144 -8.88 2.70 15.37
N SER A 145 -7.74 2.01 15.26
CA SER A 145 -7.03 1.80 14.00
C SER A 145 -7.80 0.91 13.02
N VAL A 146 -8.54 -0.09 13.51
CA VAL A 146 -9.37 -1.00 12.70
C VAL A 146 -10.57 -0.26 12.13
N ARG A 147 -11.22 0.56 12.96
CA ARG A 147 -12.32 1.44 12.51
C ARG A 147 -11.83 2.44 11.45
N LEU A 148 -10.67 3.06 11.67
CA LEU A 148 -10.05 3.96 10.70
C LEU A 148 -9.72 3.25 9.38
N LEU A 149 -9.25 2.00 9.43
CA LEU A 149 -8.98 1.19 8.24
C LEU A 149 -10.24 0.99 7.38
N ALA A 150 -11.33 0.55 8.01
CA ALA A 150 -12.61 0.34 7.32
C ALA A 150 -13.15 1.66 6.75
N GLU A 151 -13.09 2.73 7.53
CA GLU A 151 -13.55 4.05 7.12
C GLU A 151 -12.72 4.63 5.96
N TYR A 152 -11.41 4.38 5.95
CA TYR A 152 -10.53 4.79 4.85
C TYR A 152 -10.98 4.13 3.54
N PHE A 153 -11.11 2.80 3.50
CA PHE A 153 -11.49 2.11 2.28
C PHE A 153 -12.93 2.41 1.83
N ARG A 154 -13.83 2.74 2.76
CA ARG A 154 -15.19 3.18 2.44
C ARG A 154 -15.24 4.54 1.72
N ARG A 155 -14.33 5.48 2.07
CA ARG A 155 -14.41 6.89 1.64
C ARG A 155 -13.33 7.32 0.67
N ALA A 156 -12.17 6.68 0.67
CA ALA A 156 -11.01 7.18 -0.06
C ALA A 156 -11.24 7.21 -1.59
N GLU A 157 -12.08 6.36 -2.15
CA GLU A 157 -12.38 6.42 -3.59
C GLU A 157 -13.09 7.73 -3.99
N SER A 158 -14.07 8.17 -3.20
CA SER A 158 -14.88 9.35 -3.50
C SER A 158 -14.38 10.64 -2.85
N GLU A 159 -13.62 10.55 -1.75
CA GLU A 159 -13.22 11.71 -0.94
C GLU A 159 -11.70 11.96 -1.02
N PRO A 160 -11.25 13.00 -1.75
CA PRO A 160 -9.83 13.36 -1.86
C PRO A 160 -9.16 13.59 -0.49
N GLU A 161 -9.87 14.22 0.45
CA GLU A 161 -9.36 14.44 1.80
C GLU A 161 -9.06 13.14 2.54
N MET A 162 -9.89 12.11 2.38
CA MET A 162 -9.62 10.80 2.98
C MET A 162 -8.40 10.15 2.32
N ARG A 163 -8.26 10.22 0.98
CA ARG A 163 -7.07 9.71 0.28
C ARG A 163 -5.79 10.30 0.83
N THR A 164 -5.84 11.56 1.29
CA THR A 164 -4.66 12.24 1.83
C THR A 164 -4.10 11.61 3.11
N ARG A 165 -4.83 10.69 3.73
CA ARG A 165 -4.39 10.00 4.94
C ARG A 165 -3.42 8.85 4.66
N PHE A 166 -3.36 8.31 3.44
CA PHE A 166 -2.39 7.27 3.12
C PHE A 166 -0.96 7.82 3.10
N LYS A 167 -0.05 7.17 3.84
CA LYS A 167 1.37 7.54 3.96
C LYS A 167 2.27 6.34 3.73
N ALA A 168 3.49 6.62 3.30
CA ALA A 168 4.60 5.67 3.34
C ALA A 168 5.66 6.11 4.34
N ILE A 169 6.28 5.15 4.99
CA ILE A 169 7.49 5.32 5.80
C ILE A 169 8.58 4.49 5.14
N ALA A 170 9.73 5.12 4.86
CA ALA A 170 10.91 4.43 4.37
C ALA A 170 12.06 4.61 5.38
N VAL A 171 12.69 3.50 5.75
CA VAL A 171 13.89 3.45 6.59
C VAL A 171 15.03 2.81 5.80
N VAL A 172 15.99 3.61 5.35
CA VAL A 172 17.25 3.11 4.81
C VAL A 172 18.10 2.63 5.98
N ASN A 173 18.28 1.33 6.08
CA ASN A 173 18.90 0.65 7.21
C ASN A 173 20.43 0.82 7.23
N ASN A 174 21.04 1.02 6.06
CA ASN A 174 22.49 1.05 5.88
C ASN A 174 23.01 2.39 5.33
N GLN A 175 22.40 3.50 5.74
CA GLN A 175 22.71 4.86 5.24
C GLN A 175 24.17 5.29 5.42
N GLU A 176 24.84 4.77 6.45
CA GLU A 176 26.27 5.02 6.72
C GLU A 176 27.14 4.26 5.72
N VAL A 177 26.83 2.99 5.45
CA VAL A 177 27.57 2.12 4.52
C VAL A 177 27.58 2.70 3.10
N ILE A 178 26.47 3.32 2.70
CA ILE A 178 26.34 3.93 1.36
C ILE A 178 26.83 5.40 1.31
N ASN A 179 27.38 5.93 2.40
CA ASN A 179 27.86 7.31 2.53
C ASN A 179 26.81 8.38 2.17
N MET A 180 25.54 8.17 2.55
CA MET A 180 24.43 9.08 2.23
C MET A 180 23.64 9.56 3.46
N ALA A 181 24.14 9.30 4.68
CA ALA A 181 23.47 9.67 5.92
C ALA A 181 23.05 11.15 5.97
N ARG A 182 23.91 12.08 5.51
CA ARG A 182 23.58 13.52 5.46
C ARG A 182 22.36 13.84 4.58
N LEU A 183 22.16 13.09 3.50
CA LEU A 183 21.00 13.26 2.63
C LEU A 183 19.74 12.59 3.21
N ILE A 184 19.90 11.41 3.83
CA ILE A 184 18.81 10.51 4.20
C ILE A 184 18.25 10.82 5.60
N ALA A 185 19.12 11.06 6.59
CA ALA A 185 18.74 11.22 7.99
C ALA A 185 17.61 12.24 8.25
N PRO A 186 17.50 13.37 7.53
CA PRO A 186 16.39 14.31 7.73
C PRO A 186 15.02 13.73 7.40
N PHE A 187 14.95 12.67 6.59
CA PHE A 187 13.72 12.06 6.08
C PHE A 187 13.53 10.61 6.54
N ASN A 188 14.60 9.94 6.99
CA ASN A 188 14.58 8.52 7.34
C ASN A 188 13.54 8.22 8.43
N GLY A 189 12.63 7.27 8.17
CA GLY A 189 11.57 6.89 9.11
C GLY A 189 10.48 7.93 9.33
N LYS A 190 10.46 9.03 8.56
CA LYS A 190 9.37 10.02 8.62
C LYS A 190 8.29 9.69 7.60
N PRO A 191 7.00 9.69 7.99
CA PRO A 191 5.91 9.51 7.03
C PRO A 191 5.94 10.59 5.94
N VAL A 192 5.87 10.17 4.67
CA VAL A 192 5.79 11.05 3.50
C VAL A 192 4.34 11.07 3.00
N LEU A 193 3.81 12.27 2.75
CA LEU A 193 2.49 12.49 2.16
C LEU A 193 2.46 11.98 0.70
N ILE A 194 1.53 11.08 0.40
CA ILE A 194 1.32 10.50 -0.95
C ILE A 194 0.25 11.27 -1.75
N THR A 195 -0.32 12.32 -1.17
CA THR A 195 -1.73 12.69 -1.31
C THR A 195 -2.11 13.38 -2.60
N GLU A 196 -1.19 14.13 -3.20
CA GLU A 196 -1.36 14.70 -4.54
C GLU A 196 -0.87 13.74 -5.64
N SER A 197 -0.18 12.67 -5.22
CA SER A 197 0.41 11.65 -6.07
C SER A 197 -0.33 10.31 -6.08
N GLY A 198 -1.43 10.18 -5.33
CA GLY A 198 -2.12 8.91 -5.13
C GLY A 198 -3.36 8.73 -6.00
N THR A 199 -3.46 7.62 -6.73
CA THR A 199 -4.72 7.17 -7.36
C THR A 199 -5.15 5.82 -6.79
N LEU A 200 -6.46 5.63 -6.66
CA LEU A 200 -7.08 4.38 -6.19
C LEU A 200 -7.82 3.75 -7.35
N MET A 201 -7.62 2.45 -7.56
CA MET A 201 -8.34 1.67 -8.56
C MET A 201 -8.75 0.32 -8.00
N ARG A 202 -9.95 -0.12 -8.38
CA ARG A 202 -10.39 -1.50 -8.15
C ARG A 202 -10.06 -2.37 -9.34
N GLY A 203 -9.89 -3.65 -9.08
CA GLY A 203 -9.82 -4.68 -10.10
C GLY A 203 -10.15 -6.06 -9.54
N THR A 204 -10.26 -7.04 -10.42
CA THR A 204 -10.52 -8.44 -10.07
C THR A 204 -9.26 -9.27 -10.30
N ARG A 205 -8.97 -10.20 -9.39
CA ARG A 205 -7.76 -11.06 -9.50
C ARG A 205 -7.78 -11.97 -10.72
N ARG A 206 -8.98 -12.38 -11.14
CA ARG A 206 -9.22 -13.27 -12.28
C ARG A 206 -10.06 -12.53 -13.32
N PRO A 207 -9.46 -12.01 -14.40
CA PRO A 207 -10.21 -11.41 -15.49
C PRO A 207 -11.20 -12.44 -16.06
N GLY A 208 -12.51 -12.13 -16.03
CA GLY A 208 -13.59 -13.04 -16.49
C GLY A 208 -14.50 -13.62 -15.40
N ALA A 209 -14.15 -13.48 -14.11
CA ALA A 209 -15.01 -13.93 -13.00
C ALA A 209 -16.35 -13.15 -12.87
N GLU A 210 -16.52 -12.06 -13.63
CA GLU A 210 -17.79 -11.32 -13.72
C GLU A 210 -18.86 -12.09 -14.51
N GLU A 211 -18.48 -13.04 -15.38
CA GLU A 211 -19.44 -13.82 -16.20
C GLU A 211 -19.77 -15.21 -15.63
N GLU A 212 -18.95 -15.76 -14.74
CA GLU A 212 -19.20 -17.08 -14.12
C GLU A 212 -19.91 -16.93 -12.76
N GLY A 213 -21.21 -16.68 -12.83
CA GLY A 213 -22.21 -17.15 -11.86
C GLY A 213 -21.97 -16.84 -10.38
N ALA A 214 -22.65 -15.82 -9.87
CA ALA A 214 -23.01 -15.75 -8.45
C ALA A 214 -23.60 -17.12 -8.03
N PRO A 215 -23.06 -17.80 -7.00
CA PRO A 215 -23.70 -19.01 -6.48
C PRO A 215 -25.08 -18.60 -5.97
N GLY A 216 -26.10 -19.25 -6.53
CA GLY A 216 -27.50 -18.93 -6.28
C GLY A 216 -27.79 -18.79 -4.80
N SER A 217 -28.35 -17.65 -4.42
CA SER A 217 -29.05 -17.51 -3.17
C SER A 217 -30.14 -18.57 -3.14
N VAL A 218 -30.07 -19.46 -2.16
CA VAL A 218 -31.16 -20.42 -1.89
C VAL A 218 -32.33 -19.59 -1.36
N ALA A 219 -33.25 -19.23 -2.26
CA ALA A 219 -34.57 -18.72 -1.90
C ALA A 219 -35.50 -19.90 -1.66
N GLY A 220 -35.96 -20.03 -0.42
CA GLY A 220 -37.03 -20.93 -0.03
C GLY A 220 -38.12 -20.17 0.70
N ALA A 221 -39.34 -20.31 0.18
CA ALA A 221 -40.65 -20.00 0.74
C ALA A 221 -41.23 -18.59 0.50
N GLU A 222 -42.29 -18.61 -0.32
CA GLU A 222 -43.30 -17.58 -0.60
C GLU A 222 -44.15 -17.24 0.64
N GLY A 223 -44.75 -16.04 0.66
CA GLY A 223 -45.75 -15.65 1.65
C GLY A 223 -46.17 -14.17 1.66
N ASP A 224 -46.86 -13.76 0.60
CA ASP A 224 -47.95 -12.77 0.46
C ASP A 224 -48.06 -11.44 1.27
N SER A 225 -48.36 -10.40 0.48
CA SER A 225 -49.09 -9.12 0.65
C SER A 225 -48.96 -8.18 1.87
N GLY A 226 -48.73 -6.89 1.56
CA GLY A 226 -49.03 -5.75 2.44
C GLY A 226 -48.20 -4.51 2.13
N GLY A 227 -48.71 -3.59 1.30
CA GLY A 227 -47.99 -2.37 0.92
C GLY A 227 -47.92 -1.32 2.03
N SER A 228 -46.89 -0.45 1.99
CA SER A 228 -46.92 0.93 2.48
C SER A 228 -45.62 1.68 2.13
N ASN A 229 -45.81 2.96 1.83
CA ASN A 229 -44.88 3.98 1.38
C ASN A 229 -43.84 4.38 2.46
N GLY A 230 -42.59 4.69 2.07
CA GLY A 230 -41.63 5.25 3.03
C GLY A 230 -40.21 5.46 2.50
N GLY A 231 -39.86 6.72 2.23
CA GLY A 231 -38.52 7.29 2.45
C GLY A 231 -37.35 6.71 1.65
N ARG A 232 -37.02 7.34 0.52
CA ARG A 232 -35.66 7.31 -0.02
C ARG A 232 -34.73 8.05 0.94
N SER A 233 -34.20 7.34 1.93
CA SER A 233 -32.95 7.73 2.58
C SER A 233 -31.82 7.38 1.62
N SER A 234 -31.24 8.40 1.00
CA SER A 234 -30.00 8.26 0.25
C SER A 234 -28.87 7.95 1.22
N SER A 235 -28.66 6.68 1.55
CA SER A 235 -27.40 6.22 2.13
C SER A 235 -26.31 6.39 1.08
N SER A 236 -25.35 7.27 1.33
CA SER A 236 -24.13 7.42 0.53
C SER A 236 -23.29 6.14 0.67
N GLY A 237 -23.64 5.13 -0.13
CA GLY A 237 -23.01 3.82 -0.14
C GLY A 237 -21.61 3.88 -0.73
N GLY A 238 -20.59 3.63 0.11
CA GLY A 238 -19.33 3.10 -0.39
C GLY A 238 -19.55 1.64 -0.81
N SER A 239 -19.00 1.22 -1.96
CA SER A 239 -19.13 -0.15 -2.43
C SER A 239 -18.36 -1.12 -1.52
N SER A 240 -19.00 -2.21 -1.13
CA SER A 240 -18.34 -3.33 -0.43
C SER A 240 -17.32 -4.01 -1.33
N PHE A 241 -16.34 -4.72 -0.75
CA PHE A 241 -15.36 -5.52 -1.48
C PHE A 241 -15.81 -6.98 -1.65
N GLY A 242 -15.64 -7.50 -2.86
CA GLY A 242 -15.70 -8.95 -3.13
C GLY A 242 -14.43 -9.68 -2.70
N ALA A 243 -14.51 -10.99 -2.48
CA ALA A 243 -13.35 -11.81 -2.08
C ALA A 243 -12.24 -11.83 -3.15
N ASP A 244 -12.61 -11.71 -4.42
CA ASP A 244 -11.71 -11.67 -5.57
C ASP A 244 -11.32 -10.26 -6.02
N GLU A 245 -11.81 -9.24 -5.33
CA GLU A 245 -11.46 -7.85 -5.63
C GLU A 245 -10.16 -7.45 -4.94
N PHE A 246 -9.36 -6.67 -5.67
CA PHE A 246 -8.20 -5.99 -5.12
C PHE A 246 -8.38 -4.47 -5.23
N MET A 247 -7.62 -3.75 -4.44
CA MET A 247 -7.45 -2.31 -4.58
C MET A 247 -5.99 -1.99 -4.86
N GLU A 248 -5.73 -1.19 -5.88
CA GLU A 248 -4.40 -0.68 -6.22
C GLU A 248 -4.29 0.80 -5.81
N LEU A 249 -3.18 1.12 -5.13
CA LEU A 249 -2.75 2.48 -4.80
C LEU A 249 -1.49 2.81 -5.59
N ASP A 250 -1.62 3.70 -6.56
CA ASP A 250 -0.45 4.26 -7.24
C ASP A 250 0.16 5.39 -6.42
N ILE A 251 1.48 5.51 -6.46
CA ILE A 251 2.23 6.62 -5.87
C ILE A 251 3.10 7.26 -6.96
N HIS A 252 2.68 8.41 -7.49
CA HIS A 252 3.43 9.13 -8.51
C HIS A 252 4.53 10.02 -7.92
N VAL A 253 5.76 9.51 -7.81
CA VAL A 253 6.88 10.28 -7.25
C VAL A 253 7.22 11.53 -8.06
N ARG A 254 6.87 11.57 -9.36
CA ARG A 254 6.99 12.80 -10.19
C ARG A 254 6.20 13.99 -9.65
N ARG A 255 5.13 13.76 -8.89
CA ARG A 255 4.31 14.83 -8.28
C ARG A 255 4.84 15.30 -6.92
N TRP A 256 5.89 14.66 -6.40
CA TRP A 256 6.52 15.13 -5.16
C TRP A 256 7.23 16.47 -5.38
N ASN A 257 7.42 17.20 -4.28
CA ASN A 257 8.17 18.45 -4.31
C ASN A 257 9.59 18.24 -4.89
N PHE A 258 10.13 19.28 -5.52
CA PHE A 258 11.40 19.20 -6.24
C PHE A 258 12.56 18.69 -5.37
N MET A 259 12.62 19.05 -4.10
CA MET A 259 13.69 18.63 -3.20
C MET A 259 13.66 17.13 -2.91
N ALA A 260 12.46 16.57 -2.68
CA ALA A 260 12.29 15.13 -2.52
C ALA A 260 12.70 14.37 -3.79
N ARG A 261 12.28 14.83 -4.97
CA ARG A 261 12.69 14.23 -6.25
C ARG A 261 14.19 14.31 -6.47
N LYS A 262 14.82 15.44 -6.15
CA LYS A 262 16.27 15.64 -6.27
C LYS A 262 17.05 14.73 -5.31
N GLY A 263 16.56 14.55 -4.08
CA GLY A 263 17.12 13.62 -3.12
C GLY A 263 17.07 12.18 -3.63
N LEU A 264 15.91 11.76 -4.13
CA LEU A 264 15.72 10.41 -4.65
C LEU A 264 16.55 10.13 -5.89
N SER A 265 16.61 11.07 -6.84
CA SER A 265 17.46 10.96 -8.04
C SER A 265 18.95 10.77 -7.70
N LYS A 266 19.43 11.31 -6.56
CA LYS A 266 20.79 11.03 -6.05
C LYS A 266 20.94 9.66 -5.41
N LEU A 267 19.85 9.05 -4.94
CA LEU A 267 19.83 7.71 -4.35
C LEU A 267 19.67 6.62 -5.40
N THR A 268 18.98 6.87 -6.52
CA THR A 268 18.72 5.89 -7.59
C THR A 268 19.97 5.11 -8.03
N PRO A 269 21.14 5.75 -8.29
CA PRO A 269 22.36 5.02 -8.67
C PRO A 269 22.90 4.09 -7.58
N LYS A 270 22.45 4.25 -6.33
CA LYS A 270 22.85 3.45 -5.16
C LYS A 270 21.80 2.43 -4.73
N PHE A 271 20.69 2.27 -5.47
CA PHE A 271 19.64 1.30 -5.10
C PHE A 271 20.19 -0.13 -4.93
N GLY A 272 21.16 -0.53 -5.76
CA GLY A 272 21.86 -1.82 -5.66
C GLY A 272 22.69 -2.01 -4.38
N LEU A 273 22.82 -0.97 -3.56
CA LEU A 273 23.55 -0.99 -2.28
C LEU A 273 22.64 -0.69 -1.08
N ILE A 274 21.36 -0.38 -1.30
CA ILE A 274 20.44 0.10 -0.26
C ILE A 274 19.63 -1.07 0.30
N ASN A 275 19.62 -1.19 1.62
CA ASN A 275 18.62 -1.95 2.35
C ASN A 275 17.57 -0.98 2.88
N VAL A 276 16.32 -1.12 2.42
CA VAL A 276 15.24 -0.22 2.79
C VAL A 276 14.06 -0.99 3.36
N SER A 277 13.61 -0.58 4.54
CA SER A 277 12.37 -1.04 5.14
C SER A 277 11.26 -0.07 4.77
N VAL A 278 10.20 -0.55 4.15
CA VAL A 278 9.06 0.26 3.69
C VAL A 278 7.82 -0.17 4.45
N ALA A 279 7.04 0.79 4.91
CA ALA A 279 5.71 0.54 5.45
C ALA A 279 4.70 1.56 4.93
N PHE A 280 3.44 1.13 4.88
CA PHE A 280 2.30 1.96 4.54
C PHE A 280 1.35 2.05 5.71
N LEU A 281 0.66 3.17 5.86
CA LEU A 281 -0.34 3.38 6.91
C LEU A 281 -1.41 4.38 6.49
N VAL A 282 -2.53 4.37 7.21
CA VAL A 282 -3.53 5.44 7.20
C VAL A 282 -3.28 6.35 8.39
N GLU A 283 -3.13 7.64 8.14
CA GLU A 283 -2.87 8.68 9.14
C GLU A 283 -4.09 8.92 10.04
N GLY A 284 -3.90 8.70 11.34
CA GLY A 284 -4.83 9.15 12.38
C GLY A 284 -4.65 10.65 12.65
N ARG A 285 -5.75 11.40 12.64
CA ARG A 285 -5.81 12.86 12.84
C ARG A 285 -6.47 13.23 14.17
N GLU A 286 -7.31 12.36 14.71
CA GLU A 286 -8.04 12.57 15.96
C GLU A 286 -7.67 11.51 17.00
N ASP A 287 -7.87 11.81 18.28
CA ASP A 287 -7.55 10.87 19.37
C ASP A 287 -8.38 9.58 19.29
N SER A 288 -9.60 9.65 18.74
CA SER A 288 -10.48 8.51 18.47
C SER A 288 -9.99 7.58 17.37
N GLU A 289 -8.96 8.00 16.62
CA GLU A 289 -8.33 7.26 15.52
C GLU A 289 -6.93 6.75 15.90
N LEU A 290 -6.50 6.96 17.16
CA LEU A 290 -5.16 6.61 17.64
C LEU A 290 -5.21 5.48 18.68
N PRO A 291 -4.17 4.63 18.76
CA PRO A 291 -2.90 4.70 18.01
C PRO A 291 -3.05 4.39 16.53
N GLU A 292 -2.19 5.00 15.71
CA GLU A 292 -2.04 4.58 14.31
C GLU A 292 -1.53 3.13 14.24
N GLN A 293 -1.83 2.43 13.15
CA GLN A 293 -1.32 1.09 12.90
C GLN A 293 -0.80 0.96 11.47
N ILE A 294 0.26 0.17 11.31
CA ILE A 294 0.84 -0.14 10.00
C ILE A 294 -0.16 -0.97 9.19
N LEU A 295 -0.39 -0.56 7.94
CA LEU A 295 -1.20 -1.30 7.00
C LEU A 295 -0.45 -2.53 6.51
N GLY A 296 0.76 -2.34 5.98
CA GLY A 296 1.61 -3.41 5.45
C GLY A 296 3.05 -2.94 5.35
N CYS A 297 4.01 -3.86 5.47
CA CYS A 297 5.43 -3.52 5.41
C CYS A 297 6.28 -4.67 4.89
N ALA A 298 7.47 -4.33 4.39
CA ALA A 298 8.48 -5.27 3.92
C ALA A 298 9.87 -4.65 3.95
N THR A 299 10.92 -5.47 3.87
CA THR A 299 12.28 -5.02 3.60
C THR A 299 12.68 -5.36 2.17
N VAL A 300 13.26 -4.41 1.45
CA VAL A 300 13.82 -4.55 0.10
C VAL A 300 15.34 -4.42 0.19
N ASN A 301 16.05 -5.36 -0.41
CA ASN A 301 17.50 -5.51 -0.24
C ASN A 301 18.24 -5.30 -1.57
N CYS A 302 19.20 -4.37 -1.56
CA CYS A 302 20.18 -4.14 -2.62
C CYS A 302 19.58 -4.25 -4.03
N PHE A 303 18.60 -3.39 -4.32
CA PHE A 303 17.78 -3.50 -5.52
C PHE A 303 18.57 -3.13 -6.79
N ASP A 304 18.84 -4.13 -7.62
CA ASP A 304 19.40 -3.94 -8.95
C ASP A 304 18.30 -3.58 -9.96
N THR A 305 18.27 -2.30 -10.34
CA THR A 305 17.27 -1.78 -11.30
C THR A 305 17.37 -2.41 -12.69
N THR A 306 18.49 -3.04 -13.06
CA THR A 306 18.66 -3.70 -14.36
C THR A 306 17.92 -5.03 -14.46
N LYS A 307 17.55 -5.61 -13.30
CA LYS A 307 16.77 -6.84 -13.21
C LYS A 307 15.26 -6.61 -13.22
N ALA A 308 14.81 -5.35 -13.24
CA ALA A 308 13.39 -5.03 -13.38
C ALA A 308 12.88 -5.52 -14.75
N ARG A 309 11.70 -6.16 -14.78
CA ARG A 309 11.10 -6.65 -16.01
C ARG A 309 10.72 -5.47 -16.90
N GLU A 310 11.18 -5.47 -18.14
CA GLU A 310 10.74 -4.48 -19.12
C GLU A 310 9.31 -4.77 -19.56
N VAL A 311 8.46 -3.75 -19.52
CA VAL A 311 7.10 -3.81 -20.02
C VAL A 311 6.92 -2.68 -21.02
N ASN A 312 6.58 -3.05 -22.25
CA ASN A 312 6.20 -2.12 -23.30
C ASN A 312 4.67 -1.99 -23.27
N VAL A 313 4.19 -0.93 -22.63
CA VAL A 313 2.77 -0.53 -22.57
C VAL A 313 2.59 0.84 -23.18
#